data_AF-A0A150HNE3-F1
#
_entry.id   AF-A0A150HNE3-F1
#
_cell.length_a   1.000
_cell.length_b   1.000
_cell.length_c   1.000
_cell.angle_alpha   90.00
_cell.angle_beta   90.00
_cell.angle_gamma   90.00
#
_symmetry.space_group_name_H-M   'P 1'
#
loop_
_entity.id
_entity.type
_entity.pdbx_description
1 polymer ?
#
loop_
_entity_poly.entity_id
_entity_poly.type
_entity_poly.pdbx_seq_one_letter_code
_entity_poly.pdbx_strand_id
1 'polypeptide(L)'
;MSSLLYLSNQALYQLQNQQSQSIDCHAVSQYKKNLQEIKQRKQWKTTGTGAQFMGLRNYDDPDELAHIFPVDAVLTNEQQIIYAARLQDGCAIYIKSLAALEQPESLVLRNNEFIVHHLDYDTQNQRLILSASKGYAFERHLCVLGLDSSRIQYITEGDCQDEHPCFDPENPNVVYYDSCGFAYDHQGNVSISPKEICRLDLKNRRT
;
A
#
# COMPACT_ATOMS: atom_id res chain seq x y z
N MET A 1 25.48 -3.80 -9.91
CA MET A 1 25.22 -2.35 -9.77
C MET A 1 24.08 -2.21 -8.79
N SER A 2 24.23 -1.42 -7.72
CA SER A 2 23.17 -1.23 -6.72
C SER A 2 22.14 -0.23 -7.24
N SER A 3 20.87 -0.62 -7.21
CA SER A 3 19.72 0.25 -7.47
C SER A 3 18.97 0.45 -6.16
N LEU A 4 18.47 1.65 -5.90
CA LEU A 4 17.65 1.97 -4.74
C LEU A 4 16.31 2.51 -5.22
N LEU A 5 15.21 2.00 -4.67
CA LEU A 5 13.89 2.60 -4.84
C LEU A 5 13.62 3.53 -3.66
N TYR A 6 12.94 4.65 -3.93
CA TYR A 6 12.50 5.54 -2.87
C TYR A 6 11.24 6.29 -3.28
N LEU A 7 10.47 6.69 -2.27
CA LEU A 7 9.28 7.51 -2.43
C LEU A 7 9.58 8.94 -2.03
N SER A 8 9.11 9.90 -2.82
CA SER A 8 9.20 11.32 -2.53
C SER A 8 8.00 12.03 -3.11
N ASN A 9 7.35 12.91 -2.34
CA ASN A 9 6.18 13.67 -2.78
C ASN A 9 5.12 12.80 -3.47
N GLN A 10 4.81 11.64 -2.88
CA GLN A 10 3.81 10.69 -3.40
C GLN A 10 4.15 10.08 -4.78
N ALA A 11 5.41 10.15 -5.21
CA ALA A 11 5.89 9.54 -6.45
C ALA A 11 7.03 8.55 -6.17
N LEU A 12 7.14 7.54 -7.03
CA LEU A 12 8.14 6.49 -6.94
C LEU A 12 9.35 6.84 -7.83
N TYR A 13 10.54 6.67 -7.29
CA TYR A 13 11.80 6.97 -7.95
C TYR A 13 12.76 5.80 -7.87
N GLN A 14 13.61 5.68 -8.87
CA GLN A 14 14.76 4.79 -8.90
C GLN A 14 16.04 5.61 -8.93
N LEU A 15 16.91 5.37 -7.96
CA LEU A 15 18.27 5.89 -7.93
C LEU A 15 19.24 4.82 -8.46
N GLN A 16 19.88 5.11 -9.59
CA GLN A 16 20.90 4.26 -10.19
C GLN A 16 22.06 5.14 -10.65
N ASN A 17 23.30 4.76 -10.31
CA ASN A 17 24.51 5.51 -10.68
C ASN A 17 24.45 7.02 -10.32
N GLN A 18 23.90 7.35 -9.14
CA GLN A 18 23.68 8.73 -8.65
C GLN A 18 22.68 9.57 -9.48
N GLN A 19 21.99 8.95 -10.44
CA GLN A 19 20.91 9.59 -11.19
C GLN A 19 19.58 9.07 -10.69
N SER A 20 18.68 10.00 -10.39
CA SER A 20 17.30 9.66 -10.04
C SER A 20 16.41 9.75 -11.27
N GLN A 21 15.62 8.70 -11.47
CA GLN A 21 14.60 8.62 -12.51
C GLN A 21 13.25 8.40 -11.85
N SER A 22 12.24 9.18 -12.25
CA SER A 22 10.87 8.94 -11.85
C SER A 22 10.35 7.68 -12.53
N ILE A 23 9.69 6.83 -11.76
CA ILE A 23 8.91 5.71 -12.28
C ILE A 23 7.47 6.18 -12.40
N ASP A 24 6.92 6.16 -13.62
CA ASP A 24 5.51 6.46 -13.82
C ASP A 24 4.65 5.29 -13.34
N CYS A 25 3.83 5.52 -12.31
CA CYS A 25 2.81 4.59 -11.85
C CYS A 25 1.50 4.87 -12.61
N HIS A 26 1.45 4.50 -13.89
CA HIS A 26 0.38 4.85 -14.82
C HIS A 26 -1.00 4.41 -14.31
N ALA A 27 -1.13 3.21 -13.73
CA ALA A 27 -2.38 2.74 -13.13
C ALA A 27 -2.91 3.69 -12.02
N VAL A 28 -2.02 4.27 -11.22
CA VAL A 28 -2.38 5.22 -10.15
C VAL A 28 -2.79 6.56 -10.75
N SER A 29 -2.02 7.07 -11.70
CA SER A 29 -2.30 8.31 -12.44
C SER A 29 -3.65 8.23 -13.18
N GLN A 30 -3.89 7.11 -13.88
CA GLN A 30 -5.15 6.86 -14.58
C GLN A 30 -6.33 6.76 -13.61
N TYR A 31 -6.15 6.13 -12.44
CA TYR A 31 -7.20 6.07 -11.43
C TYR A 31 -7.58 7.47 -10.92
N LYS A 32 -6.60 8.34 -10.62
CA LYS A 32 -6.85 9.74 -10.26
C LYS A 32 -7.64 10.48 -11.35
N LYS A 33 -7.21 10.34 -12.61
CA LYS A 33 -7.87 10.97 -13.76
C LYS A 33 -9.32 10.50 -13.91
N ASN A 34 -9.57 9.20 -13.79
CA ASN A 34 -10.91 8.63 -13.86
C ASN A 34 -11.84 9.21 -12.76
N LEU A 35 -11.35 9.35 -11.53
CA LEU A 35 -12.12 9.95 -10.44
C LEU A 35 -12.45 11.43 -10.72
N GLN A 36 -11.49 12.20 -11.22
CA GLN A 36 -11.72 13.60 -11.61
C GLN A 36 -12.78 13.72 -12.72
N GLU A 37 -12.70 12.88 -13.75
CA GLU A 37 -13.70 12.86 -14.83
C GLU A 37 -15.09 12.47 -14.31
N ILE A 38 -15.18 11.47 -13.42
CA ILE A 38 -16.44 11.07 -12.79
C ILE A 38 -17.03 12.24 -11.98
N LYS A 39 -16.19 12.97 -11.23
CA LYS A 39 -16.59 14.13 -10.44
C LYS A 39 -17.15 15.24 -11.35
N GLN A 40 -16.42 15.62 -12.40
CA GLN A 40 -16.87 16.60 -13.40
C GLN A 40 -18.21 16.19 -14.05
N ARG A 41 -18.35 14.91 -14.42
CA ARG A 41 -19.62 14.39 -14.97
C ARG A 41 -20.76 14.35 -13.97
N LYS A 42 -20.50 14.35 -12.66
CA LYS A 42 -21.53 14.39 -11.61
C LYS A 42 -21.86 15.81 -11.15
N GLN A 43 -20.99 16.80 -11.39
CA GLN A 43 -21.20 18.19 -10.97
C GLN A 43 -22.53 18.76 -11.43
N TRP A 44 -22.97 18.53 -12.68
CA TRP A 44 -24.26 19.02 -13.16
C TRP A 44 -25.47 18.51 -12.37
N LYS A 45 -25.34 17.36 -11.67
CA LYS A 45 -26.42 16.81 -10.80
C LYS A 45 -26.48 17.50 -9.43
N THR A 46 -25.43 18.20 -9.03
CA THR A 46 -25.27 18.77 -7.70
C THR A 46 -25.17 20.30 -7.70
N THR A 47 -24.94 20.93 -8.85
CA THR A 47 -24.95 22.40 -9.01
C THR A 47 -26.19 22.84 -9.77
N GLY A 48 -27.26 23.17 -9.04
CA GLY A 48 -28.50 23.76 -9.56
C GLY A 48 -29.50 24.04 -8.43
N THR A 49 -30.51 24.88 -8.68
CA THR A 49 -31.51 25.32 -7.68
C THR A 49 -32.24 24.13 -7.03
N GLY A 50 -32.45 23.04 -7.79
CA GLY A 50 -33.04 21.79 -7.27
C GLY A 50 -32.13 21.02 -6.30
N ALA A 51 -30.81 21.05 -6.49
CA ALA A 51 -29.85 20.42 -5.58
C ALA A 51 -29.67 21.21 -4.28
N GLN A 52 -29.77 22.55 -4.35
CA GLN A 52 -29.81 23.42 -3.17
C GLN A 52 -31.06 23.16 -2.32
N PHE A 53 -32.21 22.90 -2.96
CA PHE A 53 -33.45 22.57 -2.25
C PHE A 53 -33.38 21.20 -1.54
N MET A 54 -32.60 20.25 -2.05
CA MET A 54 -32.39 18.92 -1.45
C MET A 54 -31.22 18.86 -0.44
N GLY A 55 -30.56 19.98 -0.15
CA GLY A 55 -29.44 20.02 0.81
C GLY A 55 -28.18 19.30 0.33
N LEU A 56 -28.08 18.95 -0.96
CA LEU A 56 -26.94 18.24 -1.56
C LEU A 56 -25.80 19.22 -1.88
N ARG A 57 -25.27 19.87 -0.85
CA ARG A 57 -24.05 20.67 -0.98
C ARG A 57 -22.86 19.74 -0.74
N ASN A 58 -22.26 19.23 -1.80
CA ASN A 58 -20.97 18.54 -1.67
C ASN A 58 -19.94 19.59 -1.24
N TYR A 59 -19.33 19.41 -0.07
CA TYR A 59 -18.04 20.02 0.22
C TYR A 59 -17.06 19.35 -0.75
N ASP A 60 -16.57 20.12 -1.72
CA ASP A 60 -15.39 19.70 -2.48
C ASP A 60 -14.24 19.64 -1.49
N ASP A 61 -13.88 18.44 -1.04
CA ASP A 61 -12.62 18.22 -0.33
C ASP A 61 -11.50 18.39 -1.36
N PRO A 62 -10.67 19.46 -1.26
CA PRO A 62 -9.59 19.68 -2.19
C PRO A 62 -8.51 18.59 -2.11
N ASP A 63 -8.48 17.80 -1.03
CA ASP A 63 -7.48 16.75 -0.77
C ASP A 63 -7.99 15.32 -1.03
N GLU A 64 -9.16 15.14 -1.65
CA GLU A 64 -9.75 13.81 -1.91
C GLU A 64 -8.80 12.88 -2.70
N LEU A 65 -7.96 13.43 -3.57
CA LEU A 65 -6.97 12.69 -4.36
C LEU A 65 -5.59 12.59 -3.69
N ALA A 66 -5.37 13.34 -2.60
CA ALA A 66 -4.10 13.38 -1.87
C ALA A 66 -3.82 12.05 -1.16
N HIS A 67 -4.82 11.19 -1.01
CA HIS A 67 -4.69 9.85 -0.43
C HIS A 67 -4.45 8.74 -1.47
N ILE A 68 -4.25 9.09 -2.74
CA ILE A 68 -4.00 8.13 -3.81
C ILE A 68 -2.53 8.22 -4.22
N PHE A 69 -1.70 7.24 -3.85
CA PHE A 69 -0.27 7.28 -4.17
C PHE A 69 0.41 5.92 -3.94
N PRO A 70 1.54 5.64 -4.61
CA PRO A 70 2.40 4.51 -4.26
C PRO A 70 2.92 4.65 -2.82
N VAL A 71 2.80 3.59 -2.02
CA VAL A 71 3.10 3.57 -0.59
C VAL A 71 4.39 2.83 -0.24
N ASP A 72 4.73 1.80 -1.00
CA ASP A 72 5.97 1.06 -0.85
C ASP A 72 6.30 0.29 -2.15
N ALA A 73 7.56 -0.06 -2.35
CA ALA A 73 8.01 -0.77 -3.54
C ALA A 73 9.28 -1.59 -3.28
N VAL A 74 9.35 -2.76 -3.91
CA VAL A 74 10.52 -3.63 -3.89
C VAL A 74 10.98 -4.01 -5.29
N LEU A 75 12.30 -4.14 -5.44
CA LEU A 75 12.91 -4.67 -6.63
C LEU A 75 12.79 -6.20 -6.63
N THR A 76 12.38 -6.76 -7.76
CA THR A 76 12.59 -8.18 -8.01
C THR A 76 13.94 -8.39 -8.71
N ASN A 77 14.35 -9.65 -8.85
CA ASN A 77 15.68 -10.01 -9.32
C ASN A 77 15.94 -9.63 -10.80
N GLU A 78 14.92 -9.24 -11.59
CA GLU A 78 15.06 -9.08 -13.05
C GLU A 78 14.38 -7.84 -13.64
N GLN A 79 14.77 -6.63 -13.20
CA GLN A 79 14.26 -5.37 -13.77
C GLN A 79 12.75 -5.20 -13.64
N GLN A 80 12.13 -5.80 -12.62
CA GLN A 80 10.75 -5.51 -12.28
C GLN A 80 10.68 -4.91 -10.87
N ILE A 81 9.65 -4.13 -10.67
CA ILE A 81 9.26 -3.63 -9.36
C ILE A 81 7.89 -4.19 -9.02
N ILE A 82 7.70 -4.50 -7.75
CA ILE A 82 6.39 -4.68 -7.16
C ILE A 82 6.15 -3.47 -6.29
N TYR A 83 5.06 -2.74 -6.52
CA TYR A 83 4.70 -1.62 -5.67
C TYR A 83 3.26 -1.71 -5.22
N ALA A 84 3.01 -1.29 -3.99
CA ALA A 84 1.67 -1.07 -3.48
C ALA A 84 1.30 0.40 -3.64
N ALA A 85 0.01 0.65 -3.85
CA ALA A 85 -0.57 1.97 -3.85
C ALA A 85 -1.79 2.02 -2.92
N ARG A 86 -1.92 3.13 -2.21
CA ARG A 86 -3.16 3.52 -1.54
C ARG A 86 -4.10 4.12 -2.57
N LEU A 87 -5.39 3.79 -2.46
CA LEU A 87 -6.44 4.40 -3.27
C LEU A 87 -7.54 4.98 -2.36
N GLN A 88 -8.57 5.59 -2.95
CA GLN A 88 -9.66 6.21 -2.19
C GLN A 88 -10.30 5.21 -1.22
N ASP A 89 -10.58 4.00 -1.72
CA ASP A 89 -11.08 2.87 -0.95
C ASP A 89 -10.11 1.70 -1.07
N GLY A 90 -9.22 1.56 -0.07
CA GLY A 90 -8.28 0.45 0.06
C GLY A 90 -6.97 0.62 -0.71
N CYS A 91 -6.53 -0.45 -1.37
CA CYS A 91 -5.20 -0.53 -1.99
C CYS A 91 -5.20 -1.30 -3.31
N ALA A 92 -4.09 -1.18 -4.03
CA ALA A 92 -3.75 -2.05 -5.15
C ALA A 92 -2.26 -2.36 -5.16
N ILE A 93 -1.89 -3.55 -5.62
CA ILE A 93 -0.51 -3.98 -5.79
C ILE A 93 -0.29 -4.27 -7.26
N TYR A 94 0.82 -3.75 -7.80
CA TYR A 94 1.15 -3.79 -9.21
C TYR A 94 2.57 -4.31 -9.44
N ILE A 95 2.78 -4.93 -10.60
CA ILE A 95 4.09 -5.26 -11.14
C ILE A 95 4.37 -4.33 -12.32
N LYS A 96 5.54 -3.71 -12.35
CA LYS A 96 6.00 -2.87 -13.46
C LYS A 96 7.40 -3.27 -13.91
N SER A 97 7.63 -3.28 -15.23
CA SER A 97 8.95 -3.50 -15.80
C SER A 97 9.75 -2.19 -15.83
N LEU A 98 10.97 -2.22 -15.30
CA LEU A 98 11.97 -1.15 -15.41
C LEU A 98 12.66 -1.16 -16.78
N ALA A 99 12.63 -2.29 -17.50
CA ALA A 99 13.18 -2.38 -18.86
C ALA A 99 12.29 -1.70 -19.90
N ALA A 100 11.01 -1.56 -19.61
CA ALA A 100 9.99 -1.03 -20.51
C ALA A 100 8.99 -0.16 -19.73
N LEU A 101 9.44 1.00 -19.26
CA LEU A 101 8.64 1.89 -18.39
C LEU A 101 7.33 2.38 -19.04
N GLU A 102 7.29 2.44 -20.36
CA GLU A 102 6.11 2.79 -21.15
C GLU A 102 5.03 1.69 -21.14
N GLN A 103 5.38 0.46 -20.76
CA GLN A 103 4.40 -0.62 -20.68
C GLN A 103 3.50 -0.45 -19.45
N PRO A 104 2.20 -0.77 -19.59
CA PRO A 104 1.27 -0.67 -18.47
C PRO A 104 1.63 -1.67 -17.38
N GLU A 105 1.26 -1.33 -16.15
CA GLU A 105 1.44 -2.23 -15.01
C GLU A 105 0.50 -3.43 -15.06
N SER A 106 0.98 -4.57 -14.55
CA SER A 106 0.15 -5.74 -14.30
C SER A 106 -0.43 -5.67 -12.89
N LEU A 107 -1.74 -5.85 -12.75
CA LEU A 107 -2.42 -5.88 -11.46
C LEU A 107 -2.19 -7.23 -10.76
N VAL A 108 -1.67 -7.21 -9.54
CA VAL A 108 -1.54 -8.40 -8.66
C VAL A 108 -2.77 -8.53 -7.77
N LEU A 109 -3.11 -7.44 -7.08
CA LEU A 109 -4.22 -7.40 -6.15
C LEU A 109 -4.93 -6.07 -6.21
N ARG A 110 -6.26 -6.11 -6.19
CA ARG A 110 -7.12 -4.98 -5.83
C ARG A 110 -7.94 -5.35 -4.61
N ASN A 111 -7.92 -4.51 -3.58
CA ASN A 111 -8.77 -4.72 -2.40
C ASN A 111 -9.27 -3.39 -1.84
N ASN A 112 -10.54 -3.33 -1.43
CA ASN A 112 -11.18 -2.12 -0.93
C ASN A 112 -11.35 -2.11 0.60
N GLU A 113 -11.00 -3.20 1.29
CA GLU A 113 -11.19 -3.39 2.73
C GLU A 113 -9.95 -3.11 3.56
N PHE A 114 -8.76 -3.11 2.95
CA PHE A 114 -7.51 -2.86 3.67
C PHE A 114 -6.54 -1.97 2.90
N ILE A 115 -5.61 -1.39 3.65
CA ILE A 115 -4.57 -0.50 3.17
C ILE A 115 -3.22 -1.16 3.45
N VAL A 116 -2.34 -1.18 2.45
CA VAL A 116 -0.93 -1.60 2.61
C VAL A 116 -0.13 -0.39 3.06
N HIS A 117 0.78 -0.59 4.00
CA HIS A 117 1.74 0.43 4.47
C HIS A 117 3.16 0.10 4.05
N HIS A 118 3.54 -1.17 4.20
CA HIS A 118 4.88 -1.66 3.88
C HIS A 118 4.80 -3.04 3.24
N LEU A 119 5.79 -3.39 2.43
CA LEU A 119 5.88 -4.72 1.82
C LEU A 119 7.32 -5.17 1.61
N ASP A 120 7.51 -6.49 1.58
CA ASP A 120 8.71 -7.13 1.06
C ASP A 120 8.39 -8.37 0.23
N TYR A 121 9.33 -8.80 -0.60
CA TYR A 121 9.15 -9.87 -1.58
C TYR A 121 10.12 -11.04 -1.38
N ASP A 122 9.54 -12.23 -1.22
CA ASP A 122 10.24 -13.49 -1.22
C ASP A 122 10.33 -14.04 -2.64
N THR A 123 11.52 -13.92 -3.22
CA THR A 123 11.83 -14.38 -4.58
C THR A 123 11.77 -15.89 -4.73
N GLN A 124 11.99 -16.66 -3.66
CA GLN A 124 12.05 -18.13 -3.72
C GLN A 124 10.64 -18.73 -3.79
N ASN A 125 9.71 -18.23 -2.97
CA ASN A 125 8.33 -18.73 -2.93
C ASN A 125 7.32 -17.84 -3.66
N GLN A 126 7.79 -16.78 -4.34
CA GLN A 126 6.97 -15.83 -5.11
C GLN A 126 5.78 -15.28 -4.31
N ARG A 127 6.08 -14.75 -3.12
CA ARG A 127 5.07 -14.23 -2.19
C ARG A 127 5.53 -12.91 -1.57
N LEU A 128 4.55 -12.11 -1.19
CA LEU A 128 4.74 -10.86 -0.47
C LEU A 128 4.43 -11.07 1.01
N ILE A 129 5.18 -10.36 1.85
CA ILE A 129 4.80 -10.03 3.21
C ILE A 129 4.37 -8.56 3.21
N LEU A 130 3.20 -8.27 3.77
CA LEU A 130 2.61 -6.94 3.79
C LEU A 130 2.35 -6.53 5.23
N SER A 131 2.58 -5.26 5.58
CA SER A 131 1.95 -4.62 6.73
C SER A 131 0.66 -3.96 6.25
N ALA A 132 -0.48 -4.34 6.82
CA ALA A 132 -1.80 -3.95 6.38
C ALA A 132 -2.73 -3.56 7.54
N SER A 133 -3.58 -2.55 7.33
CA SER A 133 -4.65 -2.15 8.25
C SER A 133 -6.01 -2.35 7.59
N LYS A 134 -7.03 -2.72 8.37
CA LYS A 134 -8.42 -2.75 7.87
C LYS A 134 -8.93 -1.31 7.69
N GLY A 135 -9.11 -0.88 6.45
CA GLY A 135 -9.37 0.52 6.11
C GLY A 135 -8.38 1.46 6.81
N TYR A 136 -8.91 2.49 7.46
CA TYR A 136 -8.14 3.50 8.20
C TYR A 136 -7.96 3.18 9.69
N ALA A 137 -8.10 1.90 10.08
CA ALA A 137 -7.88 1.48 11.45
C ALA A 137 -6.43 1.74 11.90
N PHE A 138 -6.26 1.92 13.21
CA PHE A 138 -4.97 2.16 13.81
C PHE A 138 -4.12 0.88 13.91
N GLU A 139 -4.78 -0.29 14.06
CA GLU A 139 -4.08 -1.57 14.04
C GLU A 139 -3.45 -1.86 12.67
N ARG A 140 -2.26 -2.45 12.72
CA ARG A 140 -1.54 -2.93 11.53
C ARG A 140 -1.03 -4.33 11.80
N HIS A 141 -1.34 -5.22 10.87
CA HIS A 141 -0.97 -6.61 10.95
C HIS A 141 -0.19 -7.03 9.72
N LEU A 142 0.68 -8.00 9.93
CA LEU A 142 1.36 -8.68 8.87
C LEU A 142 0.40 -9.64 8.16
N CYS A 143 0.49 -9.70 6.84
CA CYS A 143 -0.21 -10.70 6.04
C CYS A 143 0.63 -11.17 4.86
N VAL A 144 0.42 -12.42 4.46
CA VAL A 144 1.12 -13.06 3.32
C VAL A 144 0.19 -13.10 2.12
N LEU A 145 0.74 -12.80 0.94
CA LEU A 145 0.06 -12.83 -0.35
C LEU A 145 0.95 -13.52 -1.39
N GLY A 146 0.52 -14.66 -1.93
CA GLY A 146 1.19 -15.26 -3.10
C GLY A 146 0.92 -14.44 -4.36
N LEU A 147 1.89 -14.29 -5.26
CA LEU A 147 1.67 -13.54 -6.51
C LEU A 147 0.70 -14.23 -7.48
N ASP A 148 0.51 -15.54 -7.33
CA ASP A 148 -0.44 -16.38 -8.07
C ASP A 148 -1.80 -16.50 -7.37
N SER A 149 -1.96 -15.88 -6.20
CA SER A 149 -3.13 -16.01 -5.34
C SER A 149 -3.78 -14.66 -5.06
N SER A 150 -5.10 -14.62 -5.05
CA SER A 150 -5.85 -13.48 -4.51
C SER A 150 -6.10 -13.61 -3.01
N ARG A 151 -5.73 -14.75 -2.39
CA ARG A 151 -5.99 -15.02 -0.98
C ARG A 151 -4.89 -14.43 -0.12
N ILE A 152 -5.31 -13.57 0.80
CA ILE A 152 -4.46 -12.99 1.83
C ILE A 152 -4.62 -13.80 3.11
N GLN A 153 -3.49 -14.06 3.76
CA GLN A 153 -3.47 -14.72 5.06
C GLN A 153 -2.86 -13.76 6.08
N TYR A 154 -3.67 -13.30 7.02
CA TYR A 154 -3.17 -12.58 8.19
C TYR A 154 -2.32 -13.51 9.04
N ILE A 155 -1.19 -12.99 9.49
CA ILE A 155 -0.27 -13.72 10.34
C ILE A 155 -0.17 -13.03 11.72
N THR A 156 -0.33 -11.73 11.87
CA THR A 156 -0.44 -11.15 13.22
C THR A 156 -1.86 -10.65 13.50
N GLU A 157 -2.15 -10.42 14.78
CA GLU A 157 -3.45 -9.99 15.30
C GLU A 157 -3.27 -9.23 16.63
N GLY A 158 -4.33 -8.60 17.12
CA GLY A 158 -4.36 -7.90 18.41
C GLY A 158 -4.18 -6.39 18.30
N ASP A 159 -3.93 -5.71 19.42
CA ASP A 159 -3.77 -4.25 19.45
C ASP A 159 -2.30 -3.85 19.23
N CYS A 160 -1.81 -4.06 18.00
CA CYS A 160 -0.43 -3.81 17.62
C CYS A 160 -0.27 -3.02 16.31
N GLN A 161 0.91 -2.43 16.13
CA GLN A 161 1.38 -1.88 14.86
C GLN A 161 2.62 -2.61 14.39
N ASP A 162 2.40 -3.63 13.55
CA ASP A 162 3.48 -4.36 12.90
C ASP A 162 3.85 -3.70 11.57
N GLU A 163 5.10 -3.27 11.44
CA GLU A 163 5.58 -2.46 10.32
C GLU A 163 6.94 -2.95 9.78
N HIS A 164 7.30 -2.43 8.60
CA HIS A 164 8.54 -2.71 7.88
C HIS A 164 8.93 -4.21 7.85
N PRO A 165 8.02 -5.11 7.44
CA PRO A 165 8.36 -6.52 7.35
C PRO A 165 9.43 -6.73 6.28
N CYS A 166 10.41 -7.58 6.56
CA CYS A 166 11.38 -8.04 5.60
C CYS A 166 11.65 -9.54 5.77
N PHE A 167 11.82 -10.24 4.64
CA PHE A 167 12.21 -11.64 4.66
C PHE A 167 13.69 -11.77 5.03
N ASP A 168 14.01 -12.82 5.78
CA ASP A 168 15.39 -13.25 5.97
C ASP A 168 15.97 -13.71 4.61
N PRO A 169 17.08 -13.11 4.14
CA PRO A 169 17.68 -13.47 2.85
C PRO A 169 18.13 -14.93 2.75
N GLU A 170 18.45 -15.56 3.88
CA GLU A 170 18.93 -16.96 3.93
C GLU A 170 17.80 -17.95 4.22
N ASN A 171 16.69 -17.49 4.79
CA ASN A 171 15.54 -18.33 5.13
C ASN A 171 14.20 -17.63 4.86
N PRO A 172 13.56 -17.86 3.72
CA PRO A 172 12.32 -17.16 3.34
C PRO A 172 11.10 -17.49 4.23
N ASN A 173 11.24 -18.38 5.21
CA ASN A 173 10.21 -18.64 6.22
C ASN A 173 10.37 -17.77 7.47
N VAL A 174 11.42 -16.97 7.55
CA VAL A 174 11.67 -16.06 8.65
C VAL A 174 11.41 -14.65 8.16
N VAL A 175 10.64 -13.90 8.94
CA VAL A 175 10.34 -12.49 8.71
C VAL A 175 10.82 -11.70 9.92
N TYR A 176 11.54 -10.60 9.68
CA TYR A 176 11.80 -9.57 10.68
C TYR A 176 10.85 -8.40 10.43
N TYR A 177 10.45 -7.72 11.50
CA TYR A 177 9.56 -6.56 11.45
C TYR A 177 9.70 -5.80 12.75
N ASP A 178 9.33 -4.52 12.77
CA ASP A 178 9.19 -3.80 14.02
C ASP A 178 7.73 -3.79 14.48
N SER A 179 7.52 -3.90 15.79
CA SER A 179 6.20 -3.95 16.40
C SER A 179 6.14 -3.10 17.64
N CYS A 180 4.97 -2.54 17.90
CA CYS A 180 4.62 -1.97 19.19
C CYS A 180 3.13 -2.23 19.50
N GLY A 181 2.81 -2.37 20.78
CA GLY A 181 1.43 -2.33 21.24
C GLY A 181 0.91 -0.89 21.34
N PHE A 182 -0.40 -0.72 21.23
CA PHE A 182 -1.07 0.55 21.49
C PHE A 182 -2.30 0.37 22.39
N ALA A 183 -2.75 1.45 23.01
CA ALA A 183 -3.94 1.48 23.84
C ALA A 183 -4.72 2.77 23.64
N TYR A 184 -6.04 2.69 23.82
CA TYR A 184 -6.92 3.85 23.82
C TYR A 184 -7.19 4.32 25.25
N ASP A 185 -7.15 5.62 25.49
CA ASP A 185 -7.69 6.20 26.72
C ASP A 185 -9.23 6.30 26.66
N HIS A 186 -9.85 6.74 27.77
CA HIS A 186 -11.31 6.92 27.85
C HIS A 186 -11.86 7.99 26.88
N GLN A 187 -11.01 8.84 26.31
CA GLN A 187 -11.38 9.89 25.34
C GLN A 187 -11.14 9.44 23.89
N GLY A 188 -10.58 8.25 23.68
CA GLY A 188 -10.25 7.71 22.36
C GLY A 188 -8.87 8.13 21.84
N ASN A 189 -8.03 8.76 22.65
CA ASN A 189 -6.66 9.08 22.24
C ASN A 189 -5.80 7.82 22.28
N VAL A 190 -4.88 7.72 21.32
CA VAL A 190 -3.99 6.57 21.19
C VAL A 190 -2.66 6.82 21.88
N SER A 191 -2.25 5.88 22.73
CA SER A 191 -0.90 5.81 23.30
C SER A 191 -0.17 4.61 22.71
N ILE A 192 1.09 4.80 22.31
CA ILE A 192 1.92 3.79 21.64
C ILE A 192 3.10 3.43 22.55
N SER A 193 3.38 2.14 22.68
CA SER A 193 4.57 1.64 23.39
C SER A 193 5.85 1.77 22.54
N PRO A 194 7.05 1.64 23.13
CA PRO A 194 8.29 1.55 22.36
C PRO A 194 8.23 0.42 21.32
N LYS A 195 8.86 0.65 20.16
CA LYS A 195 8.98 -0.37 19.12
C LYS A 195 10.11 -1.35 19.42
N GLU A 196 9.89 -2.61 19.11
CA GLU A 196 10.86 -3.70 19.20
C GLU A 196 10.99 -4.39 17.85
N ILE A 197 12.19 -4.90 17.54
CA ILE A 197 12.41 -5.74 16.36
C ILE A 197 12.03 -7.17 16.72
N CYS A 198 11.03 -7.70 16.02
CA CYS A 198 10.52 -9.04 16.20
C CYS A 198 11.04 -9.97 15.09
N ARG A 199 11.15 -11.26 15.42
CA ARG A 199 11.46 -12.34 14.48
C ARG A 199 10.33 -13.35 14.48
N LEU A 200 9.75 -13.61 13.32
CA LEU A 200 8.64 -14.53 13.14
C LEU A 200 8.99 -15.67 12.19
N ASP A 201 8.67 -16.91 12.58
CA ASP A 201 8.77 -18.09 11.71
C ASP A 201 7.39 -18.43 11.15
N LEU A 202 7.25 -18.42 9.82
CA LEU A 202 6.02 -18.68 9.09
C LEU A 202 5.60 -20.17 9.11
N LYS A 203 6.52 -21.11 9.38
CA LYS A 203 6.23 -22.56 9.40
C LYS A 203 5.54 -23.02 10.68
N ASN A 204 5.83 -22.38 11.81
CA ASN A 204 5.43 -22.88 13.14
C ASN A 204 4.03 -22.43 13.58
N ARG A 205 3.20 -21.97 12.65
CA ARG A 205 1.83 -21.54 12.93
C ARG A 205 0.90 -22.74 12.93
N ARG A 206 0.61 -23.26 14.11
CA ARG A 206 -0.61 -24.05 14.34
C ARG A 206 -1.79 -23.08 14.24
N THR A 207 -2.55 -23.19 13.15
CA THR A 207 -3.92 -22.69 13.04
C THR A 207 -4.80 -23.29 14.14
#